data_AF-A0A537RFR4-F1
#
_entry.id   AF-A0A537RFR4-F1
#
_cell.length_a   1.000
_cell.length_b   1.000
_cell.length_c   1.000
_cell.angle_alpha   90.00
_cell.angle_beta   90.00
_cell.angle_gamma   90.00
#
_symmetry.space_group_name_H-M   'P 1'
#
loop_
_entity.id
_entity.type
_entity.pdbx_description
1 polymer ?
#
loop_
_entity_poly.entity_id
_entity_poly.type
_entity_poly.pdbx_seq_one_letter_code
_entity_poly.pdbx_strand_id
1 'polypeptide(L)'
;MSLATSIAIYFIIWWVVLFAVLPWGVRSQQEHGTITPGSDPGAPAIPGLKRKLVWTTVVAGCVFAAWQIVYAYRLIPLDDLAALIGFMPR
;
A
#
# COMPACT_ATOMS: atom_id res chain seq x y z
N MET A 1 21.20 -1.37 6.73
CA MET A 1 20.14 -0.74 7.57
C MET A 1 19.95 -1.61 8.79
N SER A 2 19.47 -1.07 9.93
CA SER A 2 19.10 -1.92 11.08
C SER A 2 17.86 -2.75 10.75
N LEU A 3 17.72 -3.93 11.35
CA LEU A 3 16.55 -4.80 11.16
C LEU A 3 15.25 -4.07 11.55
N ALA A 4 15.26 -3.34 12.67
CA ALA A 4 14.12 -2.57 13.14
C ALA A 4 13.68 -1.51 12.11
N THR A 5 14.64 -0.80 11.50
CA THR A 5 14.36 0.20 10.45
C THR A 5 13.74 -0.44 9.22
N SER A 6 14.26 -1.59 8.76
CA SER A 6 13.70 -2.31 7.61
C SER A 6 12.26 -2.76 7.85
N ILE A 7 11.96 -3.26 9.06
CA ILE A 7 10.58 -3.65 9.44
C ILE A 7 9.66 -2.43 9.47
N ALA A 8 10.10 -1.31 10.06
CA ALA A 8 9.30 -0.09 10.12
C ALA A 8 8.93 0.44 8.72
N ILE A 9 9.91 0.45 7.80
CA ILE A 9 9.69 0.88 6.41
C ILE A 9 8.72 -0.06 5.69
N TYR A 10 8.91 -1.37 5.83
CA TYR A 10 7.99 -2.35 5.26
C TYR A 10 6.56 -2.16 5.81
N PHE A 11 6.40 -1.94 7.12
CA PHE A 11 5.11 -1.70 7.74
C PHE A 11 4.41 -0.45 7.19
N ILE A 12 5.14 0.65 7.01
CA ILE A 12 4.60 1.88 6.40
C ILE A 12 4.16 1.63 4.96
N ILE A 13 5.00 0.98 4.15
CA ILE A 13 4.66 0.62 2.76
C ILE A 13 3.41 -0.26 2.73
N TRP A 14 3.36 -1.29 3.58
CA TRP A 14 2.23 -2.20 3.67
C TRP A 14 0.94 -1.47 4.04
N TRP A 15 1.00 -0.52 4.97
CA TRP A 15 -0.14 0.28 5.38
C TRP A 15 -0.68 1.17 4.25
N VAL A 16 0.21 1.85 3.52
CA VAL A 16 -0.18 2.66 2.35
C VAL A 16 -0.79 1.79 1.26
N VAL A 17 -0.19 0.64 0.98
CA VAL A 17 -0.68 -0.32 -0.02
C VAL A 17 -2.06 -0.87 0.39
N LEU A 18 -2.32 -1.11 1.67
CA LEU A 18 -3.62 -1.57 2.15
C LEU A 18 -4.72 -0.62 1.66
N PHE A 19 -4.56 0.68 1.88
CA PHE A 19 -5.53 1.68 1.43
C PHE A 19 -5.63 1.77 -0.09
N ALA A 20 -4.52 1.61 -0.81
CA ALA A 20 -4.54 1.57 -2.27
C ALA A 20 -5.30 0.35 -2.84
N VAL A 21 -5.25 -0.79 -2.15
CA VAL A 21 -5.87 -2.07 -2.54
C VAL A 21 -7.34 -2.16 -2.11
N LEU A 22 -7.73 -1.47 -1.03
CA LEU A 22 -9.10 -1.48 -0.50
C LEU A 22 -10.22 -1.21 -1.53
N PRO A 23 -10.11 -0.26 -2.48
CA PRO A 23 -11.17 0.01 -3.45
C PRO A 23 -11.33 -1.09 -4.50
N TRP A 24 -10.40 -2.05 -4.60
CA TRP A 24 -10.50 -3.10 -5.62
C TRP A 24 -11.63 -4.08 -5.34
N GLY A 25 -12.51 -4.23 -6.35
CA GLY A 25 -13.58 -5.21 -6.35
C GLY A 25 -14.67 -4.94 -5.32
N VAL A 26 -14.85 -3.68 -4.91
CA VAL A 26 -16.01 -3.26 -4.10
C VAL A 26 -17.23 -3.18 -5.02
N ARG A 27 -18.29 -3.90 -4.67
CA ARG A 27 -19.62 -3.80 -5.28
C ARG A 27 -20.63 -3.54 -4.15
N SER A 28 -21.48 -2.54 -4.33
CA SER A 28 -22.43 -2.12 -3.29
C SER A 28 -23.59 -3.13 -3.14
N GLN A 29 -24.28 -3.10 -1.99
CA GLN A 29 -25.50 -3.87 -1.79
C GLN A 29 -26.63 -3.43 -2.74
N GLN A 30 -26.72 -2.13 -3.06
CA GLN A 30 -27.64 -1.61 -4.07
C GLN A 30 -27.43 -2.25 -5.45
N GLU A 31 -26.18 -2.43 -5.88
CA GLU A 31 -25.86 -3.10 -7.15
C GLU A 31 -26.21 -4.60 -7.14
N HIS A 32 -26.34 -5.23 -5.97
CA HIS A 32 -26.68 -6.65 -5.83
C HIS A 32 -28.19 -6.93 -5.73
N GLY A 33 -29.03 -5.90 -5.66
CA GLY A 33 -30.49 -6.04 -5.61
C GLY A 33 -31.05 -6.52 -4.26
N THR A 34 -30.19 -6.80 -3.28
CA THR A 34 -30.56 -7.18 -1.90
C THR A 34 -29.86 -6.27 -0.90
N ILE A 35 -30.64 -5.38 -0.27
CA ILE A 35 -30.17 -4.49 0.79
C ILE A 35 -30.59 -5.09 2.12
N THR A 36 -29.62 -5.34 3.01
CA THR A 36 -29.89 -5.82 4.36
C THR A 36 -30.52 -4.69 5.19
N PRO A 37 -31.70 -4.88 5.82
CA PRO A 37 -32.34 -3.83 6.61
C PRO A 37 -31.42 -3.31 7.72
N GLY A 38 -31.23 -1.99 7.79
CA GLY A 38 -30.33 -1.34 8.75
C GLY A 38 -28.85 -1.27 8.33
N SER A 39 -28.48 -1.77 7.15
CA SER A 39 -27.13 -1.59 6.57
C SER A 39 -27.09 -0.39 5.61
N ASP A 40 -25.93 0.26 5.52
CA ASP A 40 -25.72 1.33 4.54
C ASP A 40 -25.86 0.75 3.11
N PRO A 41 -26.70 1.33 2.24
CA PRO A 41 -26.88 0.86 0.86
C PRO A 41 -25.58 0.78 0.04
N GLY A 42 -24.60 1.63 0.35
CA GLY A 42 -23.28 1.67 -0.25
C GLY A 42 -22.27 0.68 0.35
N ALA A 43 -22.62 -0.04 1.41
CA ALA A 43 -21.74 -1.03 2.02
C ALA A 43 -21.42 -2.16 1.01
N PRO A 44 -20.18 -2.69 1.01
CA PRO A 44 -19.82 -3.81 0.15
C PRO A 44 -20.68 -5.04 0.45
N ALA A 45 -21.31 -5.63 -0.58
CA ALA A 45 -22.10 -6.85 -0.41
C ALA A 45 -21.26 -8.04 0.07
N ILE A 46 -20.01 -8.12 -0.37
CA ILE A 46 -19.03 -9.13 0.06
C ILE A 46 -17.70 -8.42 0.39
N PRO A 47 -17.32 -8.28 1.68
CA PRO A 47 -16.14 -7.51 2.08
C PRO A 47 -14.80 -8.06 1.54
N GLY A 48 -14.70 -9.37 1.32
CA GLY A 48 -13.53 -10.01 0.69
C GLY A 48 -12.19 -9.76 1.38
N LEU A 49 -12.19 -9.51 2.70
CA LEU A 49 -11.03 -8.97 3.43
C LEU A 49 -9.76 -9.82 3.31
N LYS A 50 -9.89 -11.15 3.33
CA LYS A 50 -8.75 -12.08 3.14
C LYS A 50 -8.03 -11.86 1.81
N ARG A 51 -8.77 -11.68 0.72
CA ARG A 51 -8.21 -11.45 -0.61
C ARG A 51 -7.46 -10.13 -0.66
N LYS A 52 -8.02 -9.09 -0.04
CA LYS A 52 -7.37 -7.76 0.05
C LYS A 52 -6.07 -7.83 0.84
N LEU A 53 -6.04 -8.59 1.93
CA LEU A 53 -4.86 -8.76 2.77
C LEU A 53 -3.74 -9.52 2.05
N VAL A 54 -4.06 -10.55 1.26
CA VAL A 54 -3.09 -11.25 0.41
C VAL A 54 -2.52 -10.32 -0.66
N TRP A 55 -3.37 -9.60 -1.40
CA TRP A 55 -2.91 -8.63 -2.40
C TRP A 55 -2.05 -7.52 -1.79
N THR A 56 -2.44 -7.02 -0.62
CA THR A 56 -1.67 -6.00 0.11
C THR A 56 -0.26 -6.49 0.42
N THR A 57 -0.13 -7.71 0.96
CA THR A 57 1.17 -8.28 1.28
C THR A 57 2.04 -8.53 0.05
N VAL A 58 1.46 -9.04 -1.05
CA VAL A 58 2.20 -9.26 -2.31
C VAL A 58 2.68 -7.94 -2.90
N VAL A 59 1.79 -6.96 -3.06
CA VAL A 59 2.13 -5.65 -3.64
C VAL A 59 3.14 -4.91 -2.75
N ALA A 60 2.91 -4.88 -1.43
CA ALA A 60 3.84 -4.27 -0.49
C ALA A 60 5.21 -4.95 -0.50
N GLY A 61 5.26 -6.28 -0.60
CA GLY A 61 6.50 -7.05 -0.75
C GLY A 61 7.27 -6.66 -2.02
N CYS A 62 6.59 -6.54 -3.15
CA CYS A 62 7.20 -6.08 -4.40
C CYS A 62 7.75 -4.65 -4.29
N VAL A 63 6.98 -3.72 -3.73
CA VAL A 63 7.40 -2.32 -3.55
C VAL A 63 8.59 -2.22 -2.61
N PHE A 64 8.56 -2.94 -1.48
CA PHE A 64 9.68 -2.97 -0.54
C PHE A 64 10.94 -3.60 -1.15
N ALA A 65 10.79 -4.69 -1.91
CA ALA A 65 11.93 -5.31 -2.61
C ALA A 65 12.58 -4.34 -3.61
N ALA A 66 11.77 -3.65 -4.41
CA ALA A 66 12.27 -2.64 -5.35
C ALA A 66 13.00 -1.51 -4.61
N TRP A 67 12.41 -0.97 -3.55
CA TRP A 67 13.05 0.05 -2.71
C TRP A 67 14.37 -0.44 -2.10
N GLN A 68 14.39 -1.67 -1.58
CA GLN A 68 15.58 -2.24 -0.95
C GLN A 68 16.72 -2.49 -1.96
N ILE A 69 16.40 -2.83 -3.21
CA ILE A 69 17.38 -2.92 -4.31
C ILE A 69 17.98 -1.54 -4.58
N VAL A 70 17.14 -0.51 -4.77
CA VAL A 70 17.61 0.87 -5.01
C VAL A 70 18.53 1.34 -3.89
N TYR A 71 18.15 1.07 -2.65
CA TYR A 71 18.97 1.41 -1.48
C TYR A 71 20.28 0.61 -1.43
N ALA A 72 20.24 -0.71 -1.62
CA ALA A 72 21.41 -1.58 -1.44
C ALA A 72 22.50 -1.33 -2.49
N TYR A 73 22.10 -1.10 -3.73
CA TYR A 73 23.02 -0.83 -4.84
C TYR A 73 23.37 0.65 -5.00
N ARG A 74 22.85 1.54 -4.13
CA ARG A 74 22.98 3.00 -4.26
C ARG A 74 22.64 3.51 -5.67
N LEU A 75 21.58 2.97 -6.28
CA LEU A 75 21.16 3.36 -7.63
C LEU A 75 20.70 4.83 -7.69
N ILE A 76 20.14 5.31 -6.59
CA ILE A 76 19.76 6.71 -6.39
C ILE A 76 20.32 7.13 -5.02
N PRO A 77 21.44 7.86 -5.00
CA PRO A 77 21.98 8.43 -3.77
C PRO A 77 20.95 9.36 -3.11
N LEU A 78 20.92 9.39 -1.78
CA LEU A 78 19.97 10.21 -1.03
C LEU A 78 20.25 11.71 -1.21
N ASP A 79 21.51 12.05 -1.42
CA ASP A 79 22.04 13.37 -1.77
C ASP A 79 21.50 13.84 -3.13
N ASP A 80 21.54 12.99 -4.16
CA ASP A 80 20.95 13.31 -5.48
C ASP A 80 19.44 13.52 -5.39
N LEU A 81 18.75 12.69 -4.60
CA LEU A 81 17.32 12.83 -4.36
C LEU A 81 16.99 14.12 -3.58
N ALA A 82 17.80 14.47 -2.56
CA ALA A 82 17.63 15.70 -1.80
C ALA A 82 17.89 16.95 -2.65
N ALA A 83 18.88 16.89 -3.54
CA ALA A 83 19.17 17.95 -4.50
C ALA A 83 18.03 18.12 -5.53
N LEU A 84 17.43 17.01 -5.99
CA LEU A 84 16.28 17.04 -6.90
C LEU A 84 15.05 17.69 -6.25
N ILE A 85 14.81 17.44 -4.97
CA ILE A 85 13.67 17.98 -4.22
C ILE A 85 13.95 19.42 -3.71
N GLY A 86 15.15 19.95 -3.94
CA GLY A 86 15.52 21.34 -3.63
C GLY A 86 15.94 21.57 -2.17
N PHE A 87 16.25 20.53 -1.42
CA PHE A 87 16.69 20.62 -0.03
C PHE A 87 18.18 21.00 0.14
N MET A 88 19.01 20.89 -0.91
CA MET A 88 20.42 21.27 -0.89
C MET A 88 20.79 22.13 -2.12
N PRO A 89 21.43 23.29 -1.93
CA PRO A 89 22.09 24.00 -3.03
C PRO A 89 23.33 23.20 -3.44
N ARG A 90 23.49 22.98 -4.74
CA ARG A 90 24.66 22.30 -5.32
C ARG A 90 25.95 23.05 -5.01
#